data_AF-A0A7W3LNF7-F1
#
_entry.id   AF-A0A7W3LNF7-F1
#
_cell.length_a   1.000
_cell.length_b   1.000
_cell.length_c   1.000
_cell.angle_alpha   90.00
_cell.angle_beta   90.00
_cell.angle_gamma   90.00
#
_symmetry.space_group_name_H-M   'P 1'
#
loop_
_entity.id
_entity.type
_entity.pdbx_description
1 polymer ?
#
loop_
_entity_poly.entity_id
_entity_poly.type
_entity_poly.pdbx_seq_one_letter_code
_entity_poly.pdbx_strand_id
1 'polypeptide(L)'
;MTNLLAASVAAQEGQQHYSPLAPEPAELVVGTIAFLIVLALVGWKLVPAIRKTLEERTEAIEGGLKKAEDAQAEAQALLAKYNEQLKEARHEASRLREEAREQGAAIIAEMKEQAQAEARRITEAAQTQIEAERQQALQSLRAEIGALSVELAGRVVGESLEDSARQSRVVDRFLEELEERARTQEQITS
;
A
#
# COMPACT_ATOMS: atom_id res chain seq x y z
N MET A 1 115.95 -19.13 86.20
CA MET A 1 115.99 -20.60 86.15
C MET A 1 114.71 -21.12 86.77
N THR A 2 113.62 -21.30 86.03
CA THR A 2 113.09 -22.59 85.49
C THR A 2 111.60 -22.26 85.23
N ASN A 3 110.87 -22.63 84.18
CA ASN A 3 110.98 -23.63 83.14
C ASN A 3 110.16 -23.18 81.92
N LEU A 4 110.76 -23.34 80.74
CA LEU A 4 110.06 -23.74 79.51
C LEU A 4 109.56 -25.19 79.67
N LEU A 5 108.49 -25.58 78.96
CA LEU A 5 108.05 -26.97 78.68
C LEU A 5 106.90 -27.59 79.53
N ALA A 6 105.86 -26.84 79.87
CA ALA A 6 104.56 -27.46 80.14
C ALA A 6 103.43 -26.65 79.50
N ALA A 7 102.68 -27.31 78.62
CA ALA A 7 101.43 -26.85 78.01
C ALA A 7 101.50 -25.99 76.74
N SER A 8 102.42 -26.33 75.83
CA SER A 8 102.21 -26.19 74.38
C SER A 8 101.25 -27.28 73.81
N VAL A 9 100.35 -27.84 74.63
CA VAL A 9 99.45 -28.96 74.30
C VAL A 9 98.11 -28.79 75.00
N ALA A 10 97.38 -27.75 74.63
CA ALA A 10 95.93 -27.65 74.76
C ALA A 10 95.48 -26.61 73.72
N ALA A 11 95.49 -27.02 72.45
CA ALA A 11 94.24 -27.22 71.74
C ALA A 11 93.47 -25.91 71.57
N GLN A 12 93.86 -25.17 70.53
CA GLN A 12 92.97 -24.82 69.43
C GLN A 12 91.49 -24.74 69.81
N GLU A 13 90.99 -23.54 70.05
CA GLU A 13 89.70 -23.05 69.54
C GLU A 13 89.57 -21.54 69.81
N GLY A 14 89.17 -20.82 68.77
CA GLY A 14 89.15 -19.36 68.73
C GLY A 14 88.12 -18.76 69.68
N GLN A 15 88.44 -17.59 70.22
CA GLN A 15 87.46 -16.72 70.86
C GLN A 15 87.62 -15.30 70.29
N GLN A 16 87.04 -15.12 69.10
CA GLN A 16 86.64 -13.81 68.59
C GLN A 16 85.39 -13.37 69.38
N HIS A 17 85.45 -12.20 70.01
CA HIS A 17 84.30 -11.56 70.64
C HIS A 17 83.31 -11.10 69.54
N TYR A 18 82.29 -11.91 69.23
CA TYR A 18 81.15 -11.47 68.41
C TYR A 18 80.26 -10.57 69.28
N SER A 19 80.29 -9.26 69.05
CA SER A 19 79.30 -8.34 69.63
C SER A 19 78.00 -8.45 68.84
N PRO A 20 76.90 -8.97 69.41
CA PRO A 20 75.65 -9.29 68.71
C PRO A 20 74.83 -8.07 68.23
N LEU A 21 75.38 -6.85 68.36
CA LEU A 21 74.71 -5.60 68.02
C LEU A 21 75.41 -4.81 66.90
N ALA A 22 76.65 -5.15 66.54
CA ALA A 22 77.39 -4.52 65.46
C ALA A 22 77.70 -5.57 64.38
N PRO A 23 77.02 -5.53 63.22
CA PRO A 23 77.28 -6.49 62.15
C PRO A 23 78.72 -6.33 61.63
N GLU A 24 79.34 -7.44 61.22
CA GLU A 24 80.65 -7.36 60.59
C GLU A 24 80.53 -6.55 59.28
N PRO A 25 81.45 -5.60 59.00
CA PRO A 25 81.36 -4.75 57.82
C PRO A 25 81.37 -5.55 56.51
N ALA A 26 81.94 -6.76 56.51
CA ALA A 26 81.90 -7.68 55.38
C ALA A 26 80.47 -8.19 55.09
N GLU A 27 79.69 -8.52 56.11
CA GLU A 27 78.30 -8.98 55.95
C GLU A 27 77.40 -7.87 55.40
N LEU A 28 77.60 -6.63 55.86
CA LEU A 28 76.88 -5.46 55.33
C LEU A 28 77.20 -5.21 53.85
N VAL A 29 78.46 -5.31 53.44
CA VAL A 29 78.86 -5.10 52.04
C VAL A 29 78.30 -6.20 51.14
N VAL A 30 78.44 -7.47 51.53
CA VAL A 30 77.91 -8.61 50.76
C VAL A 30 76.38 -8.56 50.70
N GLY A 31 75.71 -8.25 51.82
CA GLY A 31 74.26 -8.09 51.88
C GLY A 31 73.76 -6.94 51.00
N THR A 32 74.46 -5.82 50.98
CA THR A 32 74.12 -4.67 50.11
C THR A 32 74.29 -5.02 48.63
N ILE A 33 75.38 -5.71 48.26
CA ILE A 33 75.59 -6.15 46.88
C ILE A 33 74.51 -7.15 46.45
N ALA A 34 74.18 -8.13 47.30
CA ALA A 34 73.10 -9.09 47.03
C ALA A 34 71.74 -8.38 46.89
N PHE A 35 71.44 -7.41 47.75
CA PHE A 35 70.24 -6.59 47.67
C PHE A 35 70.18 -5.78 46.36
N LEU A 36 71.29 -5.15 45.95
CA LEU A 36 71.35 -4.39 44.70
C LEU A 36 71.19 -5.28 43.46
N ILE A 37 71.75 -6.49 43.47
CA ILE A 37 71.57 -7.46 42.38
C ILE A 37 70.09 -7.85 42.25
N VAL A 38 69.42 -8.18 43.37
CA VAL A 38 67.99 -8.49 43.38
C VAL A 38 67.16 -7.28 42.93
N LEU A 39 67.48 -6.08 43.43
CA LEU A 39 66.78 -4.84 43.06
C LEU A 39 66.94 -4.52 41.57
N ALA A 40 68.13 -4.72 41.01
CA ALA A 40 68.38 -4.58 39.58
C ALA A 40 67.59 -5.61 38.76
N LEU A 41 67.53 -6.86 39.20
CA LEU A 41 66.76 -7.92 38.53
C LEU A 41 65.24 -7.63 38.56
N VAL A 42 64.73 -7.18 39.71
CA VAL A 42 63.32 -6.77 39.88
C VAL A 42 63.00 -5.56 39.01
N GLY A 43 63.84 -4.52 39.04
CA GLY A 43 63.68 -3.33 38.23
C GLY A 43 63.73 -3.62 36.73
N TRP A 44 64.63 -4.52 36.30
CA TRP A 44 64.81 -4.83 34.88
C TRP A 44 63.78 -5.81 34.33
N LYS A 45 63.29 -6.77 35.12
CA LYS A 45 62.38 -7.82 34.63
C LYS A 45 60.95 -7.70 35.13
N LEU A 46 60.76 -7.46 36.43
CA LEU A 46 59.44 -7.54 37.05
C LEU A 46 58.62 -6.27 36.84
N VAL A 47 59.24 -5.10 37.03
CA VAL A 47 58.59 -3.80 36.81
C VAL A 47 58.04 -3.64 35.38
N PRO A 48 58.80 -3.90 34.30
CA PRO A 48 58.26 -3.76 32.95
C PRO A 48 57.17 -4.80 32.64
N ALA A 49 57.24 -6.01 33.20
CA ALA A 49 56.20 -7.03 33.00
C ALA A 49 54.85 -6.63 33.62
N ILE A 50 54.89 -6.03 34.82
CA ILE A 50 53.68 -5.52 35.50
C ILE A 50 53.12 -4.32 34.74
N ARG A 51 53.95 -3.37 34.33
CA ARG A 51 53.51 -2.19 33.56
C ARG A 51 52.85 -2.59 32.25
N LYS A 52 53.46 -3.51 31.50
CA LYS A 52 52.89 -4.04 30.26
C LYS A 52 51.49 -4.66 30.48
N THR A 53 51.33 -5.46 31.54
CA THR A 53 50.03 -6.08 31.85
C THR A 53 48.97 -5.05 32.23
N LEU A 54 49.36 -3.99 32.94
CA LEU A 54 48.45 -2.89 33.29
C LEU A 54 48.08 -2.07 32.06
N GLU A 55 49.03 -1.75 31.19
CA GLU A 55 48.79 -1.07 29.91
C GLU A 55 47.85 -1.88 29.02
N GLU A 56 48.08 -3.19 28.85
CA GLU A 56 47.20 -4.08 28.09
C GLU A 56 45.77 -4.11 28.66
N ARG A 57 45.62 -4.13 29.99
CA ARG A 57 44.31 -4.07 30.65
C ARG A 57 43.63 -2.72 30.43
N THR A 58 44.35 -1.62 30.59
CA THR A 58 43.83 -0.27 30.37
C THR A 58 43.39 -0.11 28.91
N GLU A 59 44.21 -0.51 27.95
CA GLU A 59 43.89 -0.45 26.52
C GLU A 59 42.67 -1.33 26.19
N ALA A 60 42.57 -2.53 26.76
CA ALA A 60 41.41 -3.39 26.57
C ALA A 60 40.12 -2.78 27.14
N ILE A 61 40.18 -2.14 28.31
CA ILE A 61 39.03 -1.49 28.95
C ILE A 61 38.63 -0.23 28.18
N GLU A 62 39.58 0.65 27.88
CA GLU A 62 39.31 1.89 27.13
C GLU A 62 38.82 1.58 25.71
N GLY A 63 39.43 0.60 25.04
CA GLY A 63 38.99 0.13 23.73
C GLY A 63 37.61 -0.53 23.79
N GLY A 64 37.31 -1.28 24.85
CA GLY A 64 35.98 -1.86 25.09
C GLY A 64 34.91 -0.80 25.34
N LEU A 65 35.22 0.21 26.15
CA LEU A 65 34.31 1.31 26.48
C LEU A 65 34.02 2.16 25.24
N LYS A 66 35.05 2.55 24.47
CA LYS A 66 34.87 3.27 23.21
C LYS A 66 33.99 2.50 22.22
N LYS A 67 34.23 1.19 22.05
CA LYS A 67 33.39 0.34 21.19
C LYS A 67 31.94 0.28 21.67
N ALA A 68 31.71 0.24 22.98
CA ALA A 68 30.36 0.23 23.54
C ALA A 68 29.65 1.58 23.32
N GLU A 69 30.36 2.70 23.52
CA GLU A 69 29.86 4.05 23.26
C GLU A 69 29.52 4.24 21.77
N ASP A 70 30.42 3.84 20.88
CA ASP A 70 30.22 3.91 19.43
C ASP A 70 29.03 3.05 19.00
N ALA A 71 28.94 1.80 19.48
CA ALA A 71 27.82 0.92 19.19
C ALA A 71 26.48 1.48 19.72
N GLN A 72 26.49 2.12 20.90
CA GLN A 72 25.30 2.76 21.46
C GLN A 72 24.89 3.99 20.64
N ALA A 73 25.85 4.80 20.19
CA ALA A 73 25.61 5.96 19.34
C ALA A 73 25.05 5.54 17.97
N GLU A 74 25.62 4.51 17.35
CA GLU A 74 25.13 3.93 16.10
C GLU A 74 23.71 3.37 16.25
N ALA A 75 23.44 2.65 17.34
CA ALA A 75 22.11 2.11 17.61
C ALA A 75 21.06 3.22 17.78
N GLN A 76 21.40 4.31 18.49
CA GLN A 76 20.52 5.47 18.63
C GLN A 76 20.29 6.18 17.29
N ALA A 77 21.34 6.37 16.49
CA ALA A 77 21.22 6.98 15.17
C ALA A 77 20.36 6.13 14.22
N LEU A 78 20.52 4.80 14.26
CA LEU A 78 19.71 3.89 13.46
C LEU A 78 18.25 3.88 13.91
N LEU A 79 17.99 3.90 15.22
CA LEU A 79 16.65 3.98 15.79
C LEU A 79 15.96 5.30 15.40
N ALA A 80 16.69 6.43 15.41
CA ALA A 80 16.19 7.72 14.97
C ALA A 80 15.79 7.68 13.48
N LYS A 81 16.67 7.18 12.61
CA LYS A 81 16.38 6.99 11.18
C LYS A 81 15.19 6.08 10.94
N TYR A 82 15.10 4.97 11.68
CA TYR A 82 13.99 4.03 11.56
C TYR A 82 12.66 4.67 11.96
N ASN A 83 12.63 5.43 13.05
CA ASN A 83 11.44 6.15 13.49
C ASN A 83 11.03 7.23 12.49
N GLU A 84 11.98 7.94 11.89
CA GLU A 84 11.73 8.91 10.84
C GLU A 84 11.12 8.24 9.60
N GLN A 85 11.72 7.14 9.13
CA GLN A 85 11.18 6.34 8.02
C GLN A 85 9.77 5.81 8.32
N LEU A 86 9.51 5.36 9.55
CA LEU A 86 8.19 4.88 9.96
C LEU A 86 7.16 6.02 9.97
N LYS A 87 7.56 7.23 10.39
CA LYS A 87 6.70 8.41 10.35
C LYS A 87 6.38 8.81 8.92
N GLU A 88 7.38 8.83 8.05
CA GLU A 88 7.22 9.16 6.64
C GLU A 88 6.31 8.14 5.94
N ALA A 89 6.55 6.83 6.16
CA ALA A 89 5.70 5.77 5.61
C ALA A 89 4.23 5.89 6.07
N ARG A 90 3.98 6.31 7.31
CA ARG A 90 2.62 6.55 7.82
C ARG A 90 1.97 7.77 7.18
N HIS A 91 2.73 8.85 6.96
CA HIS A 91 2.24 10.02 6.25
C HIS A 91 1.90 9.69 4.79
N GLU A 92 2.80 8.99 4.10
CA GLU A 92 2.60 8.54 2.73
C GLU A 92 1.38 7.63 2.60
N ALA A 93 1.24 6.64 3.50
CA ALA A 93 0.08 5.76 3.51
C ALA A 93 -1.23 6.52 3.75
N SER A 94 -1.20 7.55 4.61
CA SER A 94 -2.38 8.39 4.86
C SER A 94 -2.72 9.23 3.63
N ARG A 95 -1.72 9.80 2.97
CA ARG A 95 -1.89 10.56 1.72
C ARG A 95 -2.47 9.68 0.62
N LEU A 96 -1.90 8.50 0.39
CA LEU A 96 -2.37 7.55 -0.61
C LEU A 96 -3.81 7.10 -0.34
N ARG A 97 -4.18 6.88 0.92
CA ARG A 97 -5.56 6.54 1.29
C ARG A 97 -6.54 7.66 1.00
N GLU A 98 -6.14 8.91 1.21
CA GLU A 98 -7.00 10.05 0.93
C GLU A 98 -7.15 10.27 -0.57
N GLU A 99 -6.05 10.19 -1.33
CA GLU A 99 -6.07 10.23 -2.79
C GLU A 99 -6.96 9.13 -3.38
N ALA A 100 -6.85 7.89 -2.88
CA ALA A 100 -7.70 6.79 -3.32
C ALA A 100 -9.20 7.03 -3.00
N ARG A 101 -9.52 7.70 -1.90
CA ARG A 101 -10.91 8.08 -1.56
C ARG A 101 -11.43 9.15 -2.50
N GLU A 102 -10.63 10.18 -2.78
CA GLU A 102 -10.99 11.25 -3.70
C GLU A 102 -11.21 10.72 -5.12
N GLN A 103 -10.26 9.92 -5.63
CA GLN A 103 -10.39 9.25 -6.92
C GLN A 103 -11.62 8.33 -6.96
N GLY A 104 -11.86 7.54 -5.90
CA GLY A 104 -13.04 6.69 -5.79
C GLY A 104 -14.34 7.48 -5.82
N ALA A 105 -14.40 8.61 -5.11
CA ALA A 105 -15.57 9.50 -5.13
C ALA A 105 -15.79 10.13 -6.51
N ALA A 106 -14.73 10.55 -7.19
CA ALA A 106 -14.79 11.08 -8.54
C ALA A 106 -15.31 10.05 -9.55
N ILE A 107 -14.79 8.81 -9.51
CA ILE A 107 -15.24 7.71 -10.36
C ILE A 107 -16.73 7.40 -10.11
N ILE A 108 -17.17 7.37 -8.86
CA ILE A 108 -18.59 7.14 -8.55
C ILE A 108 -19.46 8.28 -9.08
N ALA A 109 -19.01 9.53 -8.97
CA ALA A 109 -19.73 10.69 -9.51
C ALA A 109 -19.84 10.62 -11.04
N GLU A 110 -18.72 10.34 -11.72
CA GLU A 110 -18.67 10.18 -13.18
C GLU A 110 -19.57 9.03 -13.65
N MET A 111 -19.49 7.86 -13.03
CA MET A 111 -20.36 6.72 -13.37
C MET A 111 -21.84 7.04 -13.17
N LYS A 112 -22.20 7.80 -12.13
CA LYS A 112 -23.58 8.24 -11.90
C LYS A 112 -24.05 9.19 -12.99
N GLU A 113 -23.22 10.14 -13.40
CA GLU A 113 -23.53 11.08 -14.48
C GLU A 113 -23.72 10.34 -15.81
N GLN A 114 -22.79 9.44 -16.16
CA GLN A 114 -22.89 8.61 -17.36
C GLN A 114 -24.15 7.73 -17.33
N ALA A 115 -24.46 7.11 -16.19
CA ALA A 115 -25.68 6.30 -16.06
C ALA A 115 -26.95 7.13 -16.21
N GLN A 116 -26.98 8.36 -15.68
CA GLN A 116 -28.12 9.27 -15.86
C GLN A 116 -28.26 9.73 -17.31
N ALA A 117 -27.16 10.04 -17.98
CA ALA A 117 -27.16 10.40 -19.39
C ALA A 117 -27.67 9.25 -20.27
N GLU A 118 -27.19 8.02 -20.02
CA GLU A 118 -27.62 6.84 -20.77
C GLU A 118 -29.10 6.50 -20.49
N ALA A 119 -29.55 6.61 -19.23
CA ALA A 119 -30.96 6.41 -18.89
C ALA A 119 -31.88 7.41 -19.61
N ARG A 120 -31.47 8.68 -19.73
CA ARG A 120 -32.21 9.68 -20.51
C ARG A 120 -32.25 9.31 -21.98
N ARG A 121 -31.10 8.94 -22.57
CA ARG A 121 -30.99 8.52 -23.96
C ARG A 121 -31.90 7.33 -24.28
N ILE A 122 -31.91 6.31 -23.42
CA ILE A 122 -32.78 5.14 -23.56
C ILE A 122 -34.25 5.55 -23.48
N THR A 123 -34.61 6.43 -22.52
CA THR A 123 -36.00 6.89 -22.35
C THR A 123 -36.48 7.69 -23.56
N GLU A 124 -35.67 8.59 -24.08
CA GLU A 124 -35.98 9.39 -25.27
C GLU A 124 -36.14 8.52 -26.52
N ALA A 125 -35.24 7.53 -26.69
CA ALA A 125 -35.35 6.54 -27.77
C ALA A 125 -36.62 5.70 -27.64
N ALA A 126 -36.96 5.25 -26.43
CA ALA A 126 -38.18 4.49 -26.18
C ALA A 126 -39.45 5.32 -26.45
N GLN A 127 -39.49 6.59 -26.06
CA GLN A 127 -40.60 7.48 -26.37
C GLN A 127 -40.77 7.69 -27.88
N THR A 128 -39.67 7.88 -28.60
CA THR A 128 -39.68 8.02 -30.05
C THR A 128 -40.20 6.74 -30.72
N GLN A 129 -39.76 5.58 -30.25
CA GLN A 129 -40.22 4.28 -30.74
C GLN A 129 -41.71 4.05 -30.46
N ILE A 130 -42.19 4.38 -29.26
CA ILE A 130 -43.61 4.29 -28.90
C ILE A 130 -44.47 5.18 -29.80
N GLU A 131 -44.04 6.41 -30.08
CA GLU A 131 -44.80 7.30 -30.97
C GLU A 131 -44.84 6.74 -32.39
N ALA A 132 -43.73 6.20 -32.90
CA ALA A 132 -43.70 5.54 -34.21
C ALA A 132 -44.65 4.32 -34.27
N GLU A 133 -44.62 3.46 -33.25
CA GLU A 133 -45.51 2.31 -33.12
C GLU A 133 -46.97 2.72 -33.03
N ARG A 134 -47.27 3.81 -32.30
CA ARG A 134 -48.63 4.37 -32.21
C ARG A 134 -49.13 4.82 -33.58
N GLN A 135 -48.31 5.54 -34.35
CA GLN A 135 -48.69 5.98 -35.69
C GLN A 135 -48.93 4.79 -36.63
N GLN A 136 -48.08 3.76 -36.54
CA GLN A 136 -48.25 2.52 -37.31
C GLN A 136 -49.53 1.77 -36.93
N ALA A 137 -49.80 1.63 -35.63
CA ALA A 137 -51.03 0.99 -35.13
C ALA A 137 -52.29 1.75 -35.58
N LEU A 138 -52.27 3.09 -35.54
CA LEU A 138 -53.37 3.91 -36.02
C LEU A 138 -53.59 3.79 -37.53
N GLN A 139 -52.54 3.64 -38.34
CA GLN A 139 -52.68 3.39 -39.77
C GLN A 139 -53.27 2.01 -40.05
N SER A 140 -52.79 0.97 -39.35
CA SER A 140 -53.33 -0.39 -39.45
C SER A 140 -54.81 -0.43 -39.06
N LEU A 141 -55.18 0.21 -37.96
CA LEU A 141 -56.56 0.26 -37.47
C LEU A 141 -57.49 0.97 -38.46
N ARG A 142 -57.03 2.07 -39.10
CA ARG A 142 -57.82 2.76 -40.14
C ARG A 142 -58.05 1.87 -41.36
N ALA A 143 -57.04 1.11 -41.79
CA ALA A 143 -57.17 0.19 -42.91
C ALA A 143 -58.19 -0.93 -42.60
N GLU A 144 -58.10 -1.52 -41.40
CA GLU A 144 -58.99 -2.59 -40.95
C GLU A 144 -60.44 -2.11 -40.76
N ILE A 145 -60.64 -0.95 -40.13
CA ILE A 145 -61.97 -0.33 -40.02
C ILE A 145 -62.54 0.00 -41.41
N GLY A 146 -61.71 0.49 -42.34
CA GLY A 146 -62.11 0.75 -43.71
C GLY A 146 -62.62 -0.51 -44.41
N ALA A 147 -61.87 -1.61 -44.30
CA ALA A 147 -62.27 -2.90 -44.85
C ALA A 147 -63.58 -3.42 -44.23
N LEU A 148 -63.71 -3.39 -42.89
CA LEU A 148 -64.92 -3.80 -42.18
C LEU A 148 -66.14 -2.93 -42.55
N SER A 149 -65.93 -1.63 -42.75
CA SER A 149 -67.01 -0.71 -43.15
C SER A 149 -67.52 -1.01 -44.55
N VAL A 150 -66.61 -1.30 -45.50
CA VAL A 150 -66.99 -1.71 -46.87
C VAL A 150 -67.70 -3.07 -46.86
N GLU A 151 -67.21 -4.03 -46.07
CA GLU A 151 -67.87 -5.34 -45.91
C GLU A 151 -69.30 -5.18 -45.35
N LEU A 152 -69.47 -4.38 -44.28
CA LEU A 152 -70.77 -4.11 -43.69
C LEU A 152 -71.70 -3.40 -44.68
N ALA A 153 -71.22 -2.37 -45.37
CA ALA A 153 -71.99 -1.68 -46.40
C ALA A 153 -72.41 -2.63 -47.52
N GLY A 154 -71.52 -3.51 -47.98
CA GLY A 154 -71.82 -4.55 -48.97
C GLY A 154 -72.90 -5.51 -48.50
N ARG A 155 -72.87 -5.95 -47.23
CA ARG A 155 -73.90 -6.82 -46.64
C ARG A 155 -75.25 -6.12 -46.56
N VAL A 156 -75.29 -4.86 -46.09
CA VAL A 156 -76.53 -4.07 -45.99
C VAL A 156 -77.14 -3.79 -47.36
N VAL A 157 -76.33 -3.45 -48.36
CA VAL A 157 -76.81 -3.24 -49.75
C VAL A 157 -77.30 -4.55 -50.34
N GLY A 158 -76.57 -5.65 -50.15
CA GLY A 158 -76.98 -6.99 -50.60
C GLY A 158 -78.36 -7.37 -50.06
N GLU A 159 -78.56 -7.25 -48.75
CA GLU A 159 -79.84 -7.54 -48.09
C GLU A 159 -80.97 -6.58 -48.52
N SER A 160 -80.64 -5.32 -48.84
CA SER A 160 -81.60 -4.38 -49.40
C SER A 160 -81.97 -4.65 -50.87
N LEU A 161 -81.15 -5.39 -51.62
CA LEU A 161 -81.40 -5.76 -53.02
C LEU A 161 -82.22 -7.05 -53.14
N GLU A 162 -82.26 -7.89 -52.11
CA GLU A 162 -83.14 -9.07 -52.03
C GLU A 162 -84.65 -8.68 -51.97
N ASP A 163 -84.95 -7.42 -51.62
CA ASP A 163 -86.29 -6.83 -51.72
C ASP A 163 -86.58 -6.38 -53.16
N SER A 164 -87.25 -7.23 -53.93
CA SER A 164 -87.56 -7.02 -55.35
C SER A 164 -88.29 -5.70 -55.63
N ALA A 165 -89.14 -5.23 -54.70
CA ALA A 165 -89.84 -3.96 -54.85
C ALA A 165 -88.89 -2.76 -54.72
N ARG A 166 -87.81 -2.89 -53.95
CA ARG A 166 -86.77 -1.87 -53.81
C ARG A 166 -85.83 -1.86 -55.01
N GLN A 167 -85.46 -3.04 -55.52
CA GLN A 167 -84.64 -3.19 -56.73
C GLN A 167 -85.29 -2.52 -57.95
N SER A 168 -86.58 -2.81 -58.24
CA SER A 168 -87.28 -2.21 -59.38
C SER A 168 -87.34 -0.68 -59.29
N ARG A 169 -87.62 -0.12 -58.11
CA ARG A 169 -87.65 1.35 -57.90
C ARG A 169 -86.31 2.04 -58.13
N VAL A 170 -85.18 1.34 -57.95
CA VAL A 170 -83.84 1.90 -58.24
C VAL A 170 -83.58 1.90 -59.74
N VAL A 171 -83.98 0.83 -60.43
CA VAL A 171 -83.89 0.72 -61.91
C VAL A 171 -84.76 1.78 -62.58
N ASP A 172 -86.02 1.91 -62.15
CA ASP A 172 -86.96 2.89 -62.72
C ASP A 172 -86.41 4.32 -62.60
N ARG A 173 -85.87 4.68 -61.42
CA ARG A 173 -85.29 6.00 -61.18
C ARG A 173 -84.03 6.27 -62.01
N PHE A 174 -83.21 5.24 -62.25
CA PHE A 174 -82.03 5.36 -63.10
C PHE A 174 -82.41 5.53 -64.58
N LEU A 175 -83.44 4.81 -65.06
CA LEU A 175 -83.98 4.99 -66.41
C LEU A 175 -84.58 6.39 -66.58
N GLU A 176 -85.28 6.89 -65.57
CA GLU A 176 -85.81 8.26 -65.54
C GLU A 176 -84.69 9.30 -65.64
N GLU A 177 -83.60 9.14 -64.87
CA GLU A 177 -82.46 10.07 -64.90
C GLU A 177 -81.69 10.01 -66.24
N LEU A 178 -81.60 8.84 -66.88
CA LEU A 178 -81.01 8.69 -68.21
C LEU A 178 -81.86 9.35 -69.30
N GLU A 179 -83.17 9.19 -69.24
CA GLU A 179 -84.08 9.90 -70.15
C GLU A 179 -83.97 11.41 -69.96
N GLU A 180 -83.86 11.89 -68.72
CA GLU A 180 -83.72 13.31 -68.42
C GLU A 180 -82.39 13.89 -68.94
N ARG A 181 -81.28 13.17 -68.78
CA ARG A 181 -79.97 13.55 -69.36
C ARG A 181 -79.97 13.49 -70.88
N ALA A 182 -80.60 12.48 -71.49
CA ALA A 182 -80.70 12.36 -72.94
C ALA A 182 -81.50 13.53 -73.54
N ARG A 183 -82.65 13.90 -72.93
CA ARG A 183 -83.44 15.08 -73.32
C ARG A 183 -82.64 16.38 -73.16
N THR A 184 -81.83 16.49 -72.10
CA THR A 184 -80.97 17.65 -71.87
C THR A 184 -79.86 17.74 -72.95
N GLN A 185 -79.31 16.62 -73.39
CA GLN A 185 -78.29 16.58 -74.45
C GLN A 185 -78.88 16.94 -75.82
N GLU A 186 -80.10 16.50 -76.12
CA GLU A 186 -80.83 16.84 -77.35
C GLU A 186 -81.14 18.34 -77.44
N GLN A 187 -81.43 19.01 -76.31
CA GLN A 187 -81.63 20.47 -76.24
C GLN A 187 -80.34 21.30 -76.41
N ILE A 188 -79.17 20.73 -76.13
CA ILE A 188 -77.87 21.44 -76.27
C ILE A 188 -77.30 21.30 -77.70
N THR A 189 -77.77 20.32 -78.47
CA THR A 189 -77.25 20.04 -79.83
C THR A 189 -78.14 20.59 -80.96
N SER A 190 -79.25 21.27 -80.63
CA SER A 190 -80.08 22.08 -81.53
C SER A 190 -79.81 23.57 -81.33
#